data_AF-A0A5J6ICK5-F1
#
_entry.id   AF-A0A5J6ICK5-F1
#
_cell.length_a   1.000
_cell.length_b   1.000
_cell.length_c   1.000
_cell.angle_alpha   90.00
_cell.angle_beta   90.00
_cell.angle_gamma   90.00
#
_symmetry.space_group_name_H-M   'P 1'
#
loop_
_entity.id
_entity.type
_entity.pdbx_description
1 polymer ?
#
loop_
_entity_poly.entity_id
_entity_poly.type
_entity_poly.pdbx_seq_one_letter_code
_entity_poly.pdbx_strand_id
1 'polypeptide(L)'
;MIIFGTKGYLYQLAILTLVCGQCGNPAAHTLRKRVTKFTLFFVPLFPISTKYLTQCTFCGAEQKVTKEQAEQLQAQSTSGDGGQAYGQPQQQHRF
;
A
#
# COMPACT_ATOMS: atom_id res chain seq x y z
N MET A 1 -6.98 -0.44 6.57
CA MET A 1 -7.77 -1.62 6.13
C MET A 1 -7.52 -2.74 7.12
N ILE A 2 -8.56 -3.46 7.55
CA ILE A 2 -8.42 -4.58 8.48
C ILE A 2 -8.50 -5.89 7.68
N ILE A 3 -7.51 -6.75 7.83
CA ILE A 3 -7.51 -8.10 7.28
C ILE A 3 -7.57 -9.08 8.46
N PHE A 4 -8.52 -10.00 8.44
CA PHE A 4 -8.68 -11.03 9.46
C PHE A 4 -8.68 -12.43 8.86
N GLY A 5 -8.28 -13.40 9.66
CA GLY A 5 -8.26 -14.81 9.29
C GLY A 5 -8.24 -15.72 10.50
N THR A 6 -8.49 -17.01 10.30
CA THR A 6 -8.33 -18.02 11.35
C THR A 6 -7.38 -19.12 10.87
N LYS A 7 -6.56 -19.62 11.79
CA LYS A 7 -5.66 -20.74 11.53
C LYS A 7 -5.90 -21.85 12.52
N GLY A 8 -6.30 -23.01 12.01
CA GLY A 8 -6.45 -24.24 12.78
C GLY A 8 -5.10 -24.91 13.05
N TYR A 9 -4.92 -25.41 14.26
CA TYR A 9 -3.80 -26.24 14.69
C TYR A 9 -4.35 -27.54 15.27
N LEU A 10 -3.74 -28.66 14.91
CA LEU A 10 -4.04 -29.97 15.49
C LEU A 10 -2.80 -30.46 16.23
N TYR A 11 -2.92 -30.66 17.53
CA TYR A 11 -1.88 -31.23 18.37
C TYR A 11 -2.28 -32.66 18.73
N GLN A 12 -1.42 -33.63 18.46
CA GLN A 12 -1.58 -34.96 19.00
C GLN A 12 -0.97 -34.99 20.41
N LEU A 13 -1.82 -35.18 21.42
CA LEU A 13 -1.41 -35.11 22.83
C LEU A 13 -0.91 -36.47 23.33
N ALA A 14 -1.58 -37.55 22.94
CA ALA A 14 -1.26 -38.91 23.36
C ALA A 14 -1.83 -39.93 22.40
N ILE A 15 -1.33 -41.15 22.49
CA ILE A 15 -1.94 -42.35 21.91
C ILE A 15 -2.24 -43.28 23.09
N LEU A 16 -3.50 -43.71 23.21
CA LEU A 16 -3.99 -44.50 24.33
C LEU A 16 -4.69 -45.74 23.79
N THR A 17 -4.54 -46.89 24.44
CA THR A 17 -5.32 -48.08 24.07
C THR A 17 -6.63 -48.08 24.85
N LEU A 18 -7.74 -47.85 24.16
CA LEU A 18 -9.09 -47.88 24.75
C LEU A 18 -9.96 -48.87 23.98
N VAL A 19 -11.04 -49.32 24.61
CA VAL A 19 -12.09 -50.06 23.92
C VAL A 19 -12.88 -49.08 23.05
N CYS A 20 -12.93 -49.33 21.75
CA CYS A 20 -13.65 -48.48 20.82
C CYS A 20 -15.17 -48.53 21.09
N GLY A 21 -15.78 -47.36 21.35
CA GLY A 21 -17.22 -47.26 21.63
C GLY A 21 -18.15 -47.56 20.44
N GLN A 22 -17.61 -47.94 19.29
CA GLN A 22 -18.39 -48.36 18.12
C GLN A 22 -18.23 -49.85 17.80
N CYS A 23 -17.02 -50.40 17.86
CA CYS A 23 -16.77 -51.81 17.51
C CYS A 23 -16.43 -52.72 18.71
N GLY A 24 -16.27 -52.18 19.92
CA GLY A 24 -16.05 -52.95 21.14
C GLY A 24 -14.65 -53.55 21.29
N ASN A 25 -13.74 -53.34 20.34
CA ASN A 25 -12.38 -53.89 20.40
C ASN A 25 -11.40 -52.88 21.05
N PRO A 26 -10.41 -53.37 21.84
CA PRO A 26 -9.32 -52.54 22.33
C PRO A 26 -8.44 -52.09 21.15
N ALA A 27 -8.32 -50.79 20.95
CA ALA A 27 -7.57 -50.19 19.85
C ALA A 27 -6.81 -48.94 20.32
N ALA A 28 -5.78 -48.55 19.57
CA ALA A 28 -5.05 -47.31 19.82
C ALA A 28 -5.86 -46.09 19.33
N HIS A 29 -6.22 -45.20 20.24
CA HIS A 29 -6.90 -43.94 19.97
C HIS A 29 -5.94 -42.76 20.18
N THR A 30 -5.85 -41.89 19.17
CA THR A 30 -5.07 -40.66 19.29
C THR A 30 -5.90 -39.57 19.95
N LEU A 31 -5.47 -39.08 21.11
CA LEU A 31 -6.03 -37.88 21.72
C LEU A 31 -5.50 -36.65 20.98
N ARG A 32 -6.38 -35.91 20.31
CA ARG A 32 -6.01 -34.71 19.54
C ARG A 32 -6.68 -33.47 20.08
N LYS A 33 -5.92 -32.40 20.27
CA LYS A 33 -6.41 -31.06 20.61
C LYS A 33 -6.47 -30.20 19.35
N ARG A 34 -7.67 -29.73 18.99
CA ARG A 34 -7.87 -28.75 17.93
C ARG A 34 -7.88 -27.35 18.53
N VAL A 35 -7.04 -26.45 18.01
CA VAL A 35 -6.95 -25.05 18.43
C VAL A 35 -7.13 -24.17 17.21
N THR A 36 -8.11 -23.26 17.24
CA THR A 36 -8.28 -22.25 16.19
C THR A 36 -7.78 -20.93 16.73
N LYS A 37 -6.76 -20.35 16.08
CA LYS A 37 -6.25 -19.03 16.42
C LYS A 37 -6.82 -17.99 15.46
N PHE A 38 -7.34 -16.89 16.01
CA PHE A 38 -7.72 -15.72 15.23
C PHE A 38 -6.48 -14.85 14.98
N THR A 39 -6.32 -14.34 13.77
CA THR A 39 -5.23 -13.46 13.37
C THR A 39 -5.80 -12.17 12.78
N LEU A 40 -5.32 -11.03 13.23
CA LEU A 40 -5.75 -9.70 12.78
C LEU A 40 -4.52 -8.89 12.37
N PHE A 41 -4.56 -8.34 11.15
CA PHE A 41 -3.52 -7.48 10.60
C PHE A 41 -4.12 -6.10 10.31
N PHE A 42 -3.46 -5.06 10.80
CA PHE A 42 -3.81 -3.68 10.51
C PHE A 42 -2.87 -3.14 9.43
N VAL A 43 -3.37 -3.01 8.19
CA VAL A 43 -2.58 -2.50 7.06
C VAL A 43 -2.95 -1.02 6.83
N PRO A 44 -2.03 -0.07 7.12
CA PRO A 44 -2.23 1.33 6.78
C PRO A 44 -2.03 1.51 5.26
N LEU A 45 -3.09 1.90 4.56
CA LEU A 45 -3.05 2.29 3.14
C LEU A 45 -3.08 3.81 2.96
N PHE A 46 -2.98 4.58 4.05
CA PHE A 46 -2.94 6.03 3.96
C PHE A 46 -1.51 6.50 3.65
N PRO A 47 -1.34 7.51 2.78
CA PRO A 47 -0.03 8.08 2.52
C PRO A 47 0.52 8.75 3.79
N ILE A 48 1.77 8.46 4.13
CA ILE A 48 2.42 8.98 5.36
C ILE A 48 2.93 10.42 5.16
N SER A 49 3.36 10.75 3.95
CA SER A 49 3.80 12.13 3.61
C SER A 49 3.60 12.42 2.14
N THR A 50 3.16 13.64 1.84
CA THR A 50 3.08 14.17 0.47
C THR A 50 4.06 15.33 0.33
N LYS A 51 4.90 15.30 -0.71
CA LYS A 51 5.86 16.37 -1.04
C LYS A 51 5.69 16.70 -2.51
N TYR A 52 5.79 17.98 -2.85
CA TYR A 52 5.72 18.46 -4.22
C TYR A 52 7.13 18.86 -4.68
N LEU A 53 7.52 18.39 -5.86
CA LEU A 53 8.83 18.61 -6.46
C LEU A 53 8.63 19.01 -7.92
N THR A 54 9.46 19.92 -8.40
CA THR A 54 9.64 20.19 -9.83
C THR A 54 10.98 19.60 -10.26
N GLN A 55 11.03 19.03 -11.47
CA GLN A 55 12.24 18.41 -12.02
C GLN A 55 12.61 19.05 -13.35
N CYS A 56 13.87 19.45 -13.50
CA CYS A 56 14.40 19.92 -14.77
C CYS A 56 14.58 18.74 -15.73
N THR A 57 13.97 18.79 -16.92
CA THR A 57 14.11 17.74 -17.94
C THR A 57 15.46 17.74 -18.65
N PHE A 58 16.25 18.83 -18.56
CA PHE A 58 17.58 18.93 -19.18
C PHE A 58 18.69 18.36 -18.30
N CYS A 59 18.77 18.78 -17.03
CA CYS A 59 19.85 18.38 -16.10
C CYS A 59 19.40 17.51 -14.93
N GLY A 60 18.09 17.25 -14.76
CA GLY A 60 17.55 16.38 -13.71
C GLY A 60 17.46 17.01 -12.32
N ALA A 61 17.85 18.28 -12.14
CA ALA A 61 17.80 18.96 -10.85
C ALA A 61 16.35 19.07 -10.32
N GLU A 62 16.17 18.74 -9.05
CA GLU A 62 14.87 18.79 -8.36
C GLU A 62 14.78 19.98 -7.39
N GLN A 63 13.61 20.62 -7.33
CA GLN A 63 13.33 21.68 -6.36
C GLN A 63 12.02 21.39 -5.62
N LYS A 64 12.04 21.54 -4.30
CA LYS A 64 10.82 21.44 -3.48
C LYS A 64 9.97 22.67 -3.68
N VAL A 65 8.68 22.46 -3.93
CA VAL A 65 7.69 23.52 -4.06
C VAL A 65 6.60 23.36 -2.99
N THR A 66 5.97 24.46 -2.62
CA THR A 66 4.83 24.41 -1.71
C THR A 66 3.60 23.84 -2.42
N LYS A 67 2.58 23.46 -1.67
CA LYS A 67 1.33 22.94 -2.23
C LYS A 67 0.64 23.99 -3.11
N GLU A 68 0.65 25.26 -2.68
CA GLU A 68 0.04 26.38 -3.39
C GLU A 68 0.74 26.62 -4.73
N GLN A 69 2.09 26.57 -4.74
CA GLN A 69 2.88 26.68 -5.96
C GLN A 69 2.59 25.52 -6.92
N ALA A 70 2.48 24.29 -6.40
CA ALA A 70 2.16 23.12 -7.21
C ALA A 70 0.76 23.23 -7.87
N GLU A 71 -0.25 23.68 -7.12
CA GLU A 71 -1.61 23.90 -7.63
C GLU A 71 -1.65 25.01 -8.70
N GLN A 72 -0.92 26.11 -8.48
CA GLN A 72 -0.78 27.18 -9.47
C GLN A 72 -0.11 26.69 -10.76
N LEU A 73 0.98 25.92 -10.65
CA LEU A 73 1.67 25.33 -11.80
C LEU A 73 0.78 24.33 -12.54
N GLN A 74 -0.02 23.54 -11.82
CA GLN A 74 -0.99 22.61 -12.42
C GLN A 74 -2.12 23.35 -13.14
N ALA A 75 -2.66 24.41 -12.55
CA ALA A 75 -3.69 25.24 -13.18
C ALA A 75 -3.17 25.87 -14.49
N GLN A 76 -1.94 26.42 -14.47
CA GLN A 76 -1.28 26.98 -15.66
C GLN A 76 -1.13 25.94 -16.79
N SER A 77 -0.82 24.69 -16.45
CA SER A 77 -0.73 23.61 -17.45
C SER A 77 -2.07 23.23 -18.09
N THR A 78 -3.17 23.41 -17.36
CA THR A 78 -4.51 23.03 -17.83
C THR A 78 -5.19 24.17 -18.60
N SER A 79 -4.82 25.43 -18.32
CA SER A 79 -5.26 26.62 -19.07
C SER A 79 -4.54 26.81 -20.41
N GLY A 80 -3.82 25.80 -20.89
CA GLY A 80 -3.23 25.75 -22.23
C GLY A 80 -4.27 25.47 -23.31
N ASP A 81 -5.14 26.46 -23.53
CA ASP A 81 -5.75 26.72 -24.82
C ASP A 81 -4.66 26.93 -25.90
N GLY A 82 -5.03 26.71 -27.16
CA GLY A 82 -4.15 26.78 -28.33
C GLY A 82 -3.26 28.02 -28.36
N GLY A 83 -2.04 27.85 -28.87
CA GLY A 83 -0.94 28.77 -28.63
C GLY A 83 -1.17 30.25 -28.98
N GLN A 84 -0.56 31.13 -28.20
CA GLN A 84 -0.09 32.44 -28.66
C GLN A 84 1.19 32.88 -27.94
N ALA A 85 2.21 33.16 -28.75
CA ALA A 85 3.18 34.25 -28.65
C ALA A 85 3.85 34.52 -27.29
N TYR A 86 5.05 33.95 -27.10
CA TYR A 86 6.10 34.71 -26.40
C TYR A 86 6.72 35.69 -27.39
N GLY A 87 6.34 36.96 -27.24
CA GLY A 87 6.78 38.07 -28.06
C GLY A 87 8.28 38.34 -27.95
N GLN A 88 8.83 38.79 -29.08
CA GLN A 88 10.13 39.46 -29.18
C GLN A 88 10.19 40.67 -28.25
N PRO A 89 11.32 40.92 -27.55
CA PRO A 89 11.70 42.27 -27.21
C PRO A 89 12.35 42.93 -28.44
N GLN A 90 11.60 43.83 -29.06
CA GLN A 90 12.09 44.83 -30.00
C GLN A 90 12.94 45.86 -29.21
N GLN A 91 14.25 45.92 -29.46
CA GLN A 91 15.09 47.02 -28.95
C GLN A 91 15.94 47.65 -30.05
N GLN A 92 15.23 48.52 -30.77
CA GLN A 92 15.63 49.82 -31.31
C GLN A 92 17.02 50.33 -30.87
N HIS A 93 18.00 50.26 -31.77
CA HIS A 93 19.18 51.12 -31.75
C HIS A 93 19.19 51.94 -33.03
N ARG A 94 18.66 53.17 -32.93
CA ARG A 94 19.03 54.29 -33.79
C ARG A 94 20.43 54.72 -33.36
N PHE A 95 21.38 54.78 -34.28
CA PHE A 95 22.08 55.98 -34.77
C PHE A 95 22.97 55.57 -35.94
#